data_AF-A0A060C8H2-F1
#
_entry.id   AF-A0A060C8H2-F1
#
_cell.length_a   1.000
_cell.length_b   1.000
_cell.length_c   1.000
_cell.angle_alpha   90.00
_cell.angle_beta   90.00
_cell.angle_gamma   90.00
#
_symmetry.space_group_name_H-M   'P 1'
#
loop_
_entity.id
_entity.type
_entity.pdbx_description
1 polymer ?
#
loop_
_entity_poly.entity_id
_entity_poly.type
_entity_poly.pdbx_seq_one_letter_code
_entity_poly.pdbx_strand_id
1 'polypeptide(L)'
;HIFWDTEIWMFPPVLLLNQGMAKSMMDYRINRLPAARQKAMAYGYRGAMYPWESDDAGEESTPTTALTGPFEHHITADIGIACWNYYCVTQDKKWLKEKGFPLLKAVADFWVSRSTGHADGSWSINNVVGANEYKHGAIDNAFTNASAKLA
;
A
#
# COMPACT_ATOMS: atom_id res chain seq x y z
N HIS A 1 -1.79 4.83 -15.63
CA HIS A 1 -1.93 4.03 -14.40
C HIS A 1 -1.63 4.91 -13.19
N ILE A 2 -2.08 4.50 -12.00
CA ILE A 2 -1.88 5.22 -10.74
C ILE A 2 -0.92 4.41 -9.87
N PHE A 3 0.23 5.03 -9.58
CA PHE A 3 1.36 4.46 -8.84
C PHE A 3 1.44 5.04 -7.42
N TRP A 4 2.41 4.56 -6.64
CA TRP A 4 2.78 5.10 -5.33
C TRP A 4 3.17 6.59 -5.37
N ASP A 5 3.51 7.13 -6.55
CA ASP A 5 3.75 8.55 -6.78
C ASP A 5 2.62 9.44 -6.25
N THR A 6 1.39 8.94 -6.41
CA THR A 6 0.19 9.63 -5.98
C THR A 6 0.20 9.84 -4.47
N GLU A 7 0.45 8.78 -3.70
CA GLU A 7 0.37 8.81 -2.24
C GLU A 7 1.62 9.40 -1.57
N ILE A 8 2.79 9.25 -2.16
CA ILE A 8 4.06 9.74 -1.57
C ILE A 8 4.40 11.16 -2.02
N TRP A 9 4.35 11.45 -3.33
CA TRP A 9 4.85 12.72 -3.87
C TRP A 9 3.76 13.77 -4.03
N MET A 10 2.57 13.36 -4.48
CA MET A 10 1.50 14.30 -4.85
C MET A 10 0.52 14.56 -3.70
N PHE A 11 0.22 13.54 -2.91
CA PHE A 11 -0.81 13.61 -1.88
C PHE A 11 -0.51 14.62 -0.76
N PRO A 12 0.72 14.74 -0.22
CA PRO A 12 0.99 15.66 0.89
C PRO A 12 0.62 17.13 0.61
N PRO A 13 1.04 17.77 -0.51
CA PRO A 13 0.63 19.14 -0.79
C PRO A 13 -0.87 19.25 -1.07
N VAL A 14 -1.48 18.26 -1.75
CA VAL A 14 -2.93 18.27 -2.02
C VAL A 14 -3.72 18.17 -0.71
N LEU A 15 -3.29 17.35 0.23
CA LEU A 15 -3.93 17.21 1.54
C LEU A 15 -3.93 18.53 2.33
N LEU A 16 -2.81 19.27 2.29
CA LEU A 16 -2.69 20.53 3.01
C LEU A 16 -3.43 21.69 2.33
N LEU A 17 -3.47 21.70 1.00
CA LEU A 17 -4.00 22.82 0.22
C LEU A 17 -5.45 22.62 -0.26
N ASN A 18 -5.90 21.37 -0.41
CA ASN A 18 -7.23 21.01 -0.89
C ASN A 18 -7.69 19.63 -0.38
N GLN A 19 -8.25 19.61 0.83
CA GLN A 19 -8.74 18.39 1.48
C GLN A 19 -9.88 17.71 0.70
N GLY A 20 -10.66 18.44 -0.09
CA GLY A 20 -11.70 17.87 -0.95
C GLY A 20 -11.11 16.96 -2.03
N MET A 21 -10.06 17.43 -2.72
CA MET A 21 -9.32 16.62 -3.69
C MET A 21 -8.58 15.46 -3.01
N ALA A 22 -7.94 15.71 -1.87
CA ALA A 22 -7.27 14.64 -1.11
C ALA A 22 -8.25 13.53 -0.71
N LYS A 23 -9.46 13.89 -0.28
CA LYS A 23 -10.50 12.91 0.01
C LYS A 23 -10.87 12.09 -1.22
N SER A 24 -10.99 12.71 -2.40
CA SER A 24 -11.25 11.99 -3.65
C SER A 24 -10.12 11.01 -4.01
N MET A 25 -8.85 11.39 -3.79
CA MET A 25 -7.71 10.49 -3.98
C MET A 25 -7.77 9.27 -3.04
N MET A 26 -8.12 9.47 -1.77
CA MET A 26 -8.32 8.36 -0.83
C MET A 26 -9.55 7.52 -1.16
N ASP A 27 -10.66 8.14 -1.53
CA ASP A 27 -11.87 7.44 -1.95
C ASP A 27 -11.60 6.56 -3.18
N TYR A 28 -10.69 6.95 -4.10
CA TYR A 28 -10.23 6.07 -5.18
C TYR A 28 -9.64 4.76 -4.62
N ARG A 29 -8.63 4.83 -3.73
CA ARG A 29 -8.02 3.63 -3.13
C ARG A 29 -8.99 2.81 -2.28
N ILE A 30 -9.89 3.47 -1.54
CA ILE A 30 -10.93 2.80 -0.74
C ILE A 30 -11.89 2.01 -1.64
N ASN A 31 -12.35 2.61 -2.74
CA ASN A 31 -13.27 1.95 -3.66
C ASN A 31 -12.64 0.73 -4.37
N ARG A 32 -11.31 0.65 -4.43
CA ARG A 32 -10.54 -0.46 -5.05
C ARG A 32 -10.04 -1.48 -4.02
N LEU A 33 -10.38 -1.31 -2.74
CA LEU A 33 -10.02 -2.27 -1.69
C LEU A 33 -10.49 -3.72 -1.99
N PRO A 34 -11.66 -3.98 -2.60
CA PRO A 34 -12.04 -5.33 -3.00
C PRO A 34 -11.08 -5.97 -4.01
N ALA A 35 -10.63 -5.23 -5.02
CA ALA A 35 -9.67 -5.71 -6.02
C ALA A 35 -8.30 -6.01 -5.39
N ALA A 36 -7.81 -5.13 -4.52
CA ALA A 36 -6.56 -5.35 -3.77
C ALA A 36 -6.62 -6.61 -2.87
N ARG A 37 -7.79 -6.93 -2.30
CA ARG A 37 -8.01 -8.18 -1.55
C ARG A 37 -7.99 -9.41 -2.45
N GLN A 38 -8.58 -9.32 -3.63
CA GLN A 38 -8.54 -10.40 -4.62
C GLN A 38 -7.10 -10.66 -5.08
N LYS A 39 -6.31 -9.60 -5.33
CA LYS A 39 -4.88 -9.71 -5.65
C LYS A 39 -4.12 -10.39 -4.51
N ALA A 40 -4.31 -9.96 -3.26
CA ALA A 40 -3.66 -10.59 -2.12
C ALA A 40 -3.95 -12.09 -2.06
N MET A 41 -5.23 -12.47 -2.20
CA MET A 41 -5.67 -13.87 -2.19
C MET A 41 -5.03 -14.67 -3.33
N ALA A 42 -4.95 -14.10 -4.54
CA ALA A 42 -4.31 -14.77 -5.69
C ALA A 42 -2.82 -15.04 -5.47
N TYR A 43 -2.14 -14.22 -4.67
CA TYR A 43 -0.74 -14.41 -4.28
C TYR A 43 -0.57 -15.21 -2.97
N GLY A 44 -1.66 -15.74 -2.38
CA GLY A 44 -1.62 -16.50 -1.14
C GLY A 44 -1.48 -15.64 0.13
N TYR A 45 -1.65 -14.33 0.03
CA TYR A 45 -1.64 -13.40 1.15
C TYR A 45 -3.05 -13.10 1.66
N ARG A 46 -3.12 -12.53 2.87
CA ARG A 46 -4.35 -11.97 3.45
C ARG A 46 -4.36 -10.45 3.26
N GLY A 47 -5.42 -9.80 3.71
CA GLY A 47 -5.50 -8.34 3.69
C GLY A 47 -5.62 -7.77 2.28
N ALA A 48 -5.03 -6.60 2.05
CA ALA A 48 -5.04 -5.91 0.77
C ALA A 48 -3.62 -5.80 0.22
N MET A 49 -3.41 -6.31 -0.99
CA MET A 49 -2.19 -6.13 -1.77
C MET A 49 -2.57 -5.21 -2.93
N TYR A 50 -2.27 -3.93 -2.82
CA TYR A 50 -2.57 -2.99 -3.90
C TYR A 50 -1.70 -3.29 -5.13
N PRO A 51 -2.22 -3.07 -6.36
CA PRO A 51 -1.43 -3.21 -7.57
C PRO A 51 -0.30 -2.18 -7.60
N TRP A 52 0.82 -2.52 -8.22
CA TRP A 52 1.90 -1.56 -8.46
C TRP A 52 1.42 -0.47 -9.43
N GLU A 53 0.78 -0.90 -10.52
CA GLU A 53 0.12 -0.03 -11.49
C GLU A 53 -1.39 -0.26 -11.41
N SER A 54 -2.11 0.72 -10.87
CA SER A 54 -3.56 0.66 -10.74
C SER A 54 -4.27 1.31 -11.93
N ASP A 55 -5.43 0.78 -12.32
CA ASP A 55 -6.31 1.33 -13.36
C ASP A 55 -7.70 1.72 -12.83
N ASP A 56 -8.69 1.84 -13.70
CA ASP A 56 -10.07 2.15 -13.34
C ASP A 56 -10.73 1.04 -12.51
N ALA A 57 -10.44 -0.23 -12.80
CA ALA A 57 -10.93 -1.39 -12.03
C ALA A 57 -10.16 -1.60 -10.70
N GLY A 58 -8.92 -1.12 -10.62
CA GLY A 58 -8.03 -1.34 -9.48
C GLY A 58 -7.29 -2.67 -9.52
N GLU A 59 -7.24 -3.28 -10.69
CA GLU A 59 -6.51 -4.52 -10.93
C GLU A 59 -5.03 -4.22 -11.19
N GLU A 60 -4.20 -5.26 -11.25
CA GLU A 60 -2.79 -5.11 -11.61
C GLU A 60 -2.66 -4.88 -13.11
N SER A 61 -2.25 -3.68 -13.49
CA SER A 61 -2.06 -3.27 -14.89
C SER A 61 -0.59 -3.19 -15.28
N THR A 62 0.34 -3.54 -14.38
CA THR A 62 1.78 -3.57 -14.69
C THR A 62 2.03 -4.57 -15.81
N PRO A 63 2.79 -4.21 -16.87
CA PRO A 63 3.16 -5.15 -17.91
C PRO A 63 3.79 -6.42 -17.32
N THR A 64 3.38 -7.60 -17.80
CA THR A 64 3.85 -8.89 -17.25
C THR A 64 5.36 -9.12 -17.38
N THR A 65 6.04 -8.32 -18.21
CA THR A 65 7.51 -8.30 -18.34
C THR A 65 8.22 -7.57 -17.21
N ALA A 66 7.52 -6.77 -16.40
CA ALA A 66 8.09 -6.02 -15.29
C ALA A 66 7.84 -6.73 -13.95
N LEU A 67 8.90 -6.89 -13.16
CA LEU A 67 8.87 -7.58 -11.86
C LEU A 67 8.29 -6.72 -10.72
N THR A 68 8.02 -5.44 -10.98
CA THR A 68 7.47 -4.50 -9.99
C THR A 68 6.03 -4.86 -9.61
N GLY A 69 5.18 -5.22 -10.58
CA GLY A 69 3.81 -5.71 -10.35
C GLY A 69 3.68 -6.85 -9.32
N PRO A 70 4.46 -7.94 -9.48
CA PRO A 70 4.43 -9.06 -8.53
C PRO A 70 5.27 -8.89 -7.27
N PHE A 71 6.21 -7.94 -7.18
CA PHE A 71 7.19 -7.91 -6.07
C PHE A 71 7.43 -6.54 -5.40
N GLU A 72 6.95 -5.43 -5.96
CA GLU A 72 7.12 -4.09 -5.40
C GLU A 72 5.95 -3.71 -4.49
N HIS A 73 5.91 -4.37 -3.34
CA HIS A 73 4.74 -4.34 -2.46
C HIS A 73 4.62 -3.09 -1.59
N HIS A 74 5.67 -2.25 -1.53
CA HIS A 74 5.67 -1.10 -0.62
C HIS A 74 4.56 -0.10 -0.93
N ILE A 75 4.04 -0.05 -2.16
CA ILE A 75 2.84 0.73 -2.52
C ILE A 75 1.66 0.49 -1.56
N THR A 76 1.54 -0.73 -1.04
CA THR A 76 0.48 -1.07 -0.06
C THR A 76 0.70 -0.35 1.27
N ALA A 77 1.95 -0.24 1.74
CA ALA A 77 2.29 0.56 2.91
C ALA A 77 2.14 2.07 2.62
N ASP A 78 2.56 2.53 1.45
CA ASP A 78 2.49 3.94 1.06
C ASP A 78 1.05 4.46 1.09
N ILE A 79 0.09 3.65 0.59
CA ILE A 79 -1.33 3.94 0.67
C ILE A 79 -1.83 3.97 2.12
N GLY A 80 -1.38 3.04 2.97
CA GLY A 80 -1.69 3.04 4.41
C GLY A 80 -1.22 4.32 5.11
N ILE A 81 0.03 4.72 4.85
CA ILE A 81 0.63 5.94 5.38
C ILE A 81 -0.14 7.18 4.92
N ALA A 82 -0.50 7.28 3.64
CA ALA A 82 -1.33 8.38 3.13
C ALA A 82 -2.72 8.42 3.78
N CYS A 83 -3.35 7.25 3.98
CA CYS A 83 -4.63 7.13 4.67
C CYS A 83 -4.54 7.64 6.13
N TRP A 84 -3.46 7.29 6.84
CA TRP A 84 -3.21 7.80 8.18
C TRP A 84 -2.96 9.30 8.20
N ASN A 85 -2.14 9.80 7.27
CA ASN A 85 -1.87 11.24 7.13
C ASN A 85 -3.14 12.05 6.88
N TYR A 86 -4.07 11.53 6.06
CA TYR A 86 -5.37 12.16 5.84
C TYR A 86 -6.11 12.35 7.17
N TYR A 87 -6.16 11.32 8.02
CA TYR A 87 -6.76 11.44 9.34
C TYR A 87 -5.99 12.43 10.23
N CYS A 88 -4.66 12.39 10.24
CA CYS A 88 -3.86 13.32 11.05
C CYS A 88 -4.11 14.79 10.70
N VAL A 89 -4.34 15.11 9.43
CA VAL A 89 -4.62 16.50 8.99
C VAL A 89 -6.09 16.88 9.20
N THR A 90 -7.03 16.02 8.82
CA THR A 90 -8.47 16.35 8.85
C THR A 90 -9.11 16.16 10.21
N GLN A 91 -8.54 15.30 11.06
CA GLN A 91 -9.11 14.83 12.33
C GLN A 91 -10.52 14.24 12.19
N ASP A 92 -10.92 13.80 10.98
CA ASP A 92 -12.24 13.24 10.71
C ASP A 92 -12.36 11.80 11.24
N LYS A 93 -12.79 11.69 12.50
CA LYS A 93 -12.98 10.41 13.20
C LYS A 93 -14.07 9.55 12.58
N LYS A 94 -15.09 10.16 11.95
CA LYS A 94 -16.17 9.41 11.31
C LYS A 94 -15.62 8.74 10.05
N TRP A 95 -14.93 9.50 9.20
CA TRP A 95 -14.24 8.97 8.03
C TRP A 95 -13.22 7.89 8.42
N LEU A 96 -12.45 8.10 9.49
CA LEU A 96 -11.50 7.09 9.96
C LEU A 96 -12.23 5.79 10.31
N LYS A 97 -13.30 5.85 11.12
CA LYS A 97 -14.04 4.64 11.53
C LYS A 97 -14.68 3.93 10.34
N GLU A 98 -15.30 4.67 9.43
CA GLU A 98 -16.14 4.11 8.35
C GLU A 98 -15.34 3.72 7.11
N LYS A 99 -14.22 4.41 6.82
CA LYS A 99 -13.47 4.25 5.57
C LYS A 99 -11.98 4.00 5.79
N GLY A 100 -11.32 4.84 6.60
CA GLY A 100 -9.87 4.75 6.78
C GLY A 100 -9.42 3.46 7.47
N PHE A 101 -10.06 3.11 8.59
CA PHE A 101 -9.72 1.93 9.39
C PHE A 101 -9.91 0.61 8.64
N PRO A 102 -11.01 0.38 7.87
CA PRO A 102 -11.11 -0.81 7.02
C PRO A 102 -9.96 -0.98 6.02
N LEU A 103 -9.43 0.12 5.47
CA LEU A 103 -8.27 0.11 4.58
C LEU A 103 -6.99 -0.18 5.39
N LEU A 104 -6.71 0.58 6.45
CA LEU A 104 -5.53 0.41 7.31
C LEU A 104 -5.43 -1.01 7.87
N LYS A 105 -6.55 -1.55 8.36
CA LYS A 105 -6.61 -2.94 8.84
C LYS A 105 -6.23 -3.93 7.74
N ALA A 106 -6.72 -3.73 6.51
CA ALA A 106 -6.41 -4.63 5.41
C ALA A 106 -4.94 -4.53 4.97
N VAL A 107 -4.35 -3.33 5.01
CA VAL A 107 -2.91 -3.12 4.79
C VAL A 107 -2.08 -3.85 5.86
N ALA A 108 -2.43 -3.71 7.13
CA ALA A 108 -1.75 -4.43 8.23
C ALA A 108 -1.91 -5.96 8.10
N ASP A 109 -3.12 -6.45 7.80
CA ASP A 109 -3.37 -7.89 7.58
C ASP A 109 -2.49 -8.45 6.44
N PHE A 110 -2.23 -7.64 5.40
CA PHE A 110 -1.33 -8.00 4.30
C PHE A 110 0.11 -8.14 4.80
N TRP A 111 0.67 -7.11 5.45
CA TRP A 111 2.04 -7.15 5.94
C TRP A 111 2.29 -8.27 6.96
N VAL A 112 1.32 -8.53 7.84
CA VAL A 112 1.39 -9.68 8.77
C VAL A 112 1.42 -11.02 8.01
N SER A 113 0.64 -11.16 6.93
CA SER A 113 0.66 -12.38 6.13
C SER A 113 1.86 -12.50 5.18
N ARG A 114 2.47 -11.37 4.81
CA ARG A 114 3.58 -11.28 3.86
C ARG A 114 4.95 -11.53 4.51
N SER A 115 5.04 -11.28 5.81
CA SER A 115 6.27 -11.37 6.58
C SER A 115 6.56 -12.80 7.02
N THR A 116 7.84 -13.18 7.03
CA THR A 116 8.31 -14.48 7.51
C THR A 116 8.91 -14.31 8.91
N GLY A 117 8.37 -15.01 9.91
CA GLY A 117 8.91 -15.03 11.26
C GLY A 117 10.03 -16.07 11.40
N HIS A 118 11.04 -15.75 12.20
CA HIS A 118 12.20 -16.59 12.46
C HIS A 118 12.23 -17.10 13.90
N ALA A 119 13.04 -18.13 14.17
CA ALA A 119 13.14 -18.74 15.50
C ALA A 119 13.73 -17.81 16.58
N ASP A 120 14.50 -16.79 16.17
CA ASP A 120 15.08 -15.77 17.04
C ASP A 120 14.10 -14.63 17.37
N GLY A 121 12.85 -14.71 16.88
CA GLY A 121 11.82 -13.69 17.07
C GLY A 121 11.89 -12.52 16.10
N SER A 122 12.88 -12.49 15.20
CA SER A 122 12.93 -11.52 14.12
C SER A 122 11.95 -11.85 13.00
N TRP A 123 11.67 -10.87 12.15
CA TRP A 123 10.79 -11.00 10.99
C TRP A 123 11.48 -10.43 9.76
N SER A 124 11.32 -11.10 8.62
CA SER A 124 11.84 -10.62 7.34
C SER A 124 10.75 -10.47 6.28
N ILE A 125 10.96 -9.52 5.37
CA ILE A 125 10.22 -9.40 4.13
C ILE A 125 11.16 -9.80 2.99
N ASN A 126 11.02 -11.04 2.55
CA ASN A 126 11.90 -11.66 1.56
C ASN A 126 11.40 -11.44 0.13
N ASN A 127 12.31 -11.42 -0.83
CA ASN A 127 12.03 -11.39 -2.27
C ASN A 127 11.08 -10.24 -2.67
N VAL A 128 11.58 -9.02 -2.52
CA VAL A 128 10.89 -7.80 -2.94
C VAL A 128 11.71 -7.03 -3.97
N VAL A 129 11.01 -6.21 -4.74
CA VAL A 129 11.56 -5.00 -5.34
C VAL A 129 11.23 -3.87 -4.37
N GLY A 130 12.18 -2.95 -4.16
CA GLY A 130 11.92 -1.70 -3.44
C GLY A 130 12.17 -0.53 -4.37
N ALA A 131 11.98 0.69 -3.89
CA ALA A 131 12.06 1.94 -4.67
C ALA A 131 13.30 2.11 -5.57
N ASN A 132 14.40 1.38 -5.32
CA ASN A 132 15.43 1.17 -6.32
C ASN A 132 15.11 -0.08 -7.17
N GLU A 133 14.35 0.12 -8.25
CA GLU A 133 13.86 -0.94 -9.12
C GLU A 133 14.97 -1.76 -9.82
N TYR A 134 16.22 -1.26 -9.87
CA TYR A 134 17.35 -2.03 -10.40
C TYR A 134 17.71 -3.25 -9.54
N LYS A 135 17.28 -3.28 -8.26
CA LYS A 135 17.55 -4.39 -7.34
C LYS A 135 16.32 -5.27 -7.14
N HIS A 136 16.33 -6.40 -7.83
CA HIS A 136 15.35 -7.47 -7.66
C HIS A 136 15.77 -8.48 -6.59
N GLY A 137 14.77 -9.19 -6.03
CA GLY A 137 14.99 -10.28 -5.07
C GLY A 137 15.65 -9.82 -3.77
N ALA A 138 15.42 -8.58 -3.36
CA ALA A 138 15.95 -8.06 -2.11
C ALA A 138 15.31 -8.79 -0.93
N ILE A 139 16.12 -9.03 0.10
CA ILE A 139 15.67 -9.49 1.42
C ILE A 139 15.86 -8.30 2.35
N ASP A 140 14.83 -8.00 3.14
CA ASP A 140 14.85 -6.92 4.12
C ASP A 140 15.27 -5.57 3.53
N ASN A 141 14.64 -5.24 2.38
CA ASN A 141 14.77 -3.91 1.81
C ASN A 141 14.38 -2.87 2.86
N ALA A 142 15.31 -1.95 3.18
CA ALA A 142 15.14 -1.02 4.29
C ALA A 142 13.89 -0.13 4.15
N PHE A 143 13.59 0.32 2.93
CA PHE A 143 12.39 1.13 2.67
C PHE A 143 11.13 0.30 2.90
N THR A 144 11.04 -0.87 2.27
CA THR A 144 9.87 -1.77 2.42
C THR A 144 9.63 -2.17 3.88
N ASN A 145 10.68 -2.56 4.61
CA ASN A 145 10.55 -2.95 6.02
C ASN A 145 10.13 -1.77 6.91
N ALA A 146 10.67 -0.58 6.67
CA ALA A 146 10.29 0.62 7.42
C ALA A 146 8.85 1.03 7.14
N SER A 147 8.44 1.05 5.87
CA SER A 147 7.07 1.38 5.46
C SER A 147 6.07 0.37 6.01
N ALA A 148 6.37 -0.94 5.92
CA ALA A 148 5.51 -2.00 6.47
C ALA A 148 5.34 -1.91 7.98
N LYS A 149 6.38 -1.49 8.72
CA LYS A 149 6.32 -1.28 10.17
C LYS A 149 5.48 -0.07 10.57
N LEU A 150 5.45 0.96 9.72
CA LEU A 150 4.73 2.22 9.97
C LEU A 150 3.24 2.15 9.60
N ALA A 151 2.92 1.39 8.54
CA ALA A 151 1.61 1.34 7.89
C ALA A 151 0.51 0.60 8.69
#